data_AF-A0A8X8X822-F1
#
_entry.id   AF-A0A8X8X822-F1
#
_cell.length_a   1.000
_cell.length_b   1.000
_cell.length_c   1.000
_cell.angle_alpha   90.00
_cell.angle_beta   90.00
_cell.angle_gamma   90.00
#
_symmetry.space_group_name_H-M   'P 1'
#
loop_
_entity.id
_entity.type
_entity.pdbx_description
1 polymer ?
#
loop_
_entity_poly.entity_id
_entity_poly.type
_entity_poly.pdbx_seq_one_letter_code
_entity_poly.pdbx_strand_id
1 'polypeptide(L)'
;MIGNGIHLNREEMVWDSVVTVSEKTASTMIREVAPFLRVKRLSEKAILLSRGSPLSAGYDLSSAVEMKVPARGKALVPTDLSVAVPEGTYARIDFLNCSTAWKHSIDVGAGVVDADYRGPVGVILFNHSDADFEVKARDRIAQLIIEQIVTPEVAEVDDLDSTARGSAMESAFASASAITDQRQKIEQYKHILATVLSSNDVVQAKQFVDHMLSDNVPLVVSRQLLQAFAQELGRLEPEFQKEISHYTLNQIQPRVVSFEEQVLIIREKLAELYESEQQWSKAAQMLSGIDLDSGMRVIDDTFRLSKCVQIARLYLEDDDAVNAEAFINKASFLVSNSQQEVLNLQYKVCYARILDLKRKFLEAALRYYDISQIEKRKIGDEEIDEEALEQALAAAVTCTILAAAGPRRSRVLATLYKDERCSKLKIYPILQKVYLERILRKPEIDAFSEELKPHQKATLPDNFTVLDRAMIEHNLLSASKLYTNISFEELGTLLGIAPQKAEKIASRMICEDRMRGSIDQVEAVIHFEDDAEELQQWDQQIFGLCQALNEILDSMAKKGFPIPV
;
A
#
# COMPACT_ATOMS: atom_id res chain seq x y z
N MET A 1 26.34 14.68 13.07
CA MET A 1 25.68 13.98 14.19
C MET A 1 24.34 13.48 13.69
N ILE A 2 24.34 12.35 13.00
CA ILE A 2 23.13 11.68 12.50
C ILE A 2 23.28 10.25 12.99
N GLY A 3 22.54 9.90 14.04
CA GLY A 3 22.43 8.53 14.53
C GLY A 3 21.05 8.05 14.15
N ASN A 4 20.92 7.41 12.99
CA ASN A 4 19.72 6.69 12.59
C ASN A 4 20.04 5.20 12.66
N GLY A 5 19.87 4.63 13.85
CA GLY A 5 19.88 3.18 14.03
C GLY A 5 18.79 2.53 13.19
N ILE A 6 19.13 1.40 12.58
CA ILE A 6 18.22 0.58 11.80
C ILE A 6 17.18 -0.01 12.76
N HIS A 7 15.99 0.58 12.83
CA HIS A 7 14.85 -0.05 13.51
C HIS A 7 14.20 -1.05 12.55
N LEU A 8 14.51 -2.33 12.74
CA LEU A 8 13.71 -3.43 12.22
C LEU A 8 12.49 -3.63 13.13
N ASN A 9 11.34 -3.83 12.49
CA ASN A 9 9.99 -3.93 13.06
C ASN A 9 9.91 -4.66 14.41
N ARG A 10 9.36 -3.97 15.42
CA ARG A 10 8.79 -4.59 16.62
C ARG A 10 7.32 -4.92 16.35
N GLU A 11 6.99 -6.17 16.65
CA GLU A 11 5.67 -6.79 16.56
C GLU A 11 4.57 -6.01 17.34
N GLU A 12 3.39 -6.00 16.72
CA GLU A 12 2.04 -6.24 17.27
C GLU A 12 1.56 -5.60 18.60
N MET A 13 0.41 -4.92 18.49
CA MET A 13 -0.73 -4.83 19.43
C MET A 13 -0.47 -4.38 20.89
N VAL A 14 -0.83 -3.12 21.20
CA VAL A 14 -1.76 -2.77 22.29
C VAL A 14 -2.55 -1.51 21.88
N TRP A 15 -3.86 -1.64 21.67
CA TRP A 15 -4.80 -0.51 21.53
C TRP A 15 -5.48 -0.21 22.87
N ASP A 16 -5.66 1.10 23.11
CA ASP A 16 -6.59 1.81 23.99
C ASP A 16 -6.56 1.64 25.52
N SER A 17 -6.23 2.76 26.18
CA SER A 17 -6.89 3.21 27.41
C SER A 17 -6.79 4.74 27.61
N VAL A 18 -7.81 5.43 27.11
CA VAL A 18 -8.53 6.56 27.75
C VAL A 18 -7.70 7.75 28.28
N VAL A 19 -7.60 8.80 27.46
CA VAL A 19 -7.37 10.18 27.94
C VAL A 19 -8.72 10.89 27.98
N THR A 20 -9.22 11.14 29.18
CA THR A 20 -10.35 12.04 29.46
C THR A 20 -9.92 13.49 29.26
N VAL A 21 -10.43 14.15 28.21
CA VAL A 21 -10.35 15.62 28.08
C VAL A 21 -11.68 16.20 28.55
N SER A 22 -11.61 17.04 29.57
CA SER A 22 -12.74 17.76 30.14
C SER A 22 -13.20 18.88 29.20
N GLU A 23 -14.41 18.77 28.65
CA GLU A 23 -15.09 19.89 28.00
C GLU A 23 -15.54 20.91 29.05
N LYS A 24 -15.03 22.15 28.95
CA LYS A 24 -15.61 23.31 29.61
C LYS A 24 -16.21 24.24 28.55
N THR A 25 -17.53 24.14 28.42
CA THR A 25 -18.50 25.24 28.24
C THR A 25 -18.13 26.36 27.24
N ALA A 26 -18.62 26.22 26.01
CA ALA A 26 -19.01 27.34 25.17
C ALA A 26 -20.54 27.39 25.11
N SER A 27 -21.13 28.24 25.95
CA SER A 27 -22.56 28.52 25.98
C SER A 27 -22.97 29.27 24.71
N THR A 28 -23.42 28.55 23.69
CA THR A 28 -24.14 29.12 22.54
C THR A 28 -25.60 28.73 22.70
N MET A 29 -26.50 29.73 22.69
CA MET A 29 -27.94 29.52 22.85
C MET A 29 -28.48 28.68 21.68
N ILE A 30 -28.61 27.37 21.89
CA ILE A 30 -29.39 26.49 21.01
C ILE A 30 -30.85 26.82 21.28
N ARG A 31 -31.48 27.59 20.38
CA ARG A 31 -32.94 27.70 20.35
C ARG A 31 -33.52 26.30 20.13
N GLU A 32 -34.47 25.90 20.99
CA GLU A 32 -35.14 24.60 20.93
C GLU A 32 -35.72 24.35 19.52
N VAL A 33 -35.16 23.37 18.80
CA VAL A 33 -35.75 22.88 17.56
C VAL A 33 -37.07 22.19 17.92
N ALA A 34 -38.19 22.70 17.38
CA ALA A 34 -39.51 22.15 17.68
C ALA A 34 -39.56 20.64 17.35
N PRO A 35 -40.09 19.78 18.25
CA PRO A 35 -39.93 18.33 18.15
C PRO A 35 -40.74 17.67 17.01
N PHE A 36 -41.62 18.40 16.31
CA PHE A 36 -42.50 17.84 15.27
C PHE A 36 -42.68 18.78 14.07
N LEU A 37 -42.50 18.23 12.87
CA LEU A 37 -42.88 18.88 11.60
C LEU A 37 -44.40 18.79 11.42
N ARG A 38 -45.09 19.93 11.32
CA ARG A 38 -46.55 19.98 11.19
C ARG A 38 -46.96 19.91 9.71
N VAL A 39 -47.76 18.90 9.37
CA VAL A 39 -48.25 18.67 8.00
C VAL A 39 -49.77 18.56 7.99
N LYS A 40 -50.43 19.28 7.07
CA LYS A 40 -51.88 19.23 6.85
C LYS A 40 -52.15 18.55 5.50
N ARG A 41 -53.01 17.52 5.51
CA ARG A 41 -53.55 16.90 4.29
C ARG A 41 -54.72 17.73 3.78
N LEU A 42 -54.70 18.10 2.51
CA LEU A 42 -55.77 18.87 1.86
C LEU A 42 -56.81 17.97 1.16
N SER A 43 -56.46 16.71 0.89
CA SER A 43 -57.27 15.72 0.20
C SER A 43 -57.07 14.32 0.81
N GLU A 44 -58.05 13.43 0.67
CA GLU A 44 -57.93 12.01 1.08
C GLU A 44 -56.88 11.24 0.26
N LYS A 45 -56.51 11.78 -0.91
CA LYS A 45 -55.48 11.22 -1.79
C LYS A 45 -54.05 11.57 -1.38
N ALA A 46 -53.87 12.52 -0.46
CA ALA A 46 -52.57 12.97 0.01
C ALA A 46 -51.91 11.93 0.94
N ILE A 47 -50.65 11.59 0.66
CA ILE A 47 -49.84 10.68 1.47
C ILE A 47 -49.01 11.50 2.47
N LEU A 48 -48.91 11.04 3.73
CA LEU A 48 -48.06 11.71 4.70
C LEU A 48 -46.58 11.50 4.41
N LEU A 49 -45.79 12.54 4.68
CA LEU A 49 -44.34 12.52 4.60
C LEU A 49 -43.76 11.38 5.44
N SER A 50 -42.94 10.54 4.81
CA SER A 50 -42.23 9.43 5.46
C SER A 50 -40.77 9.41 5.03
N ARG A 51 -39.87 8.97 5.92
CA ARG A 51 -38.48 8.72 5.56
C ARG A 51 -38.33 7.29 5.04
N GLY A 52 -37.70 7.11 3.89
CA GLY A 52 -37.48 5.80 3.29
C GLY A 52 -36.61 4.86 4.15
N SER A 53 -35.65 5.41 4.88
CA SER A 53 -34.87 4.69 5.89
C SER A 53 -34.59 5.59 7.10
N PRO A 54 -34.19 5.04 8.26
CA PRO A 54 -33.83 5.85 9.44
C PRO A 54 -32.71 6.86 9.19
N LEU A 55 -31.85 6.59 8.20
CA LEU A 55 -30.70 7.42 7.82
C LEU A 55 -30.97 8.29 6.57
N SER A 56 -32.20 8.29 6.04
CA SER A 56 -32.56 9.14 4.91
C SER A 56 -32.56 10.62 5.29
N ALA A 57 -31.90 11.44 4.48
CA ALA A 57 -31.75 12.88 4.70
C ALA A 57 -33.06 13.67 4.51
N GLY A 58 -33.89 13.29 3.53
CA GLY A 58 -35.16 13.94 3.23
C GLY A 58 -36.40 13.10 3.53
N TYR A 59 -37.56 13.76 3.56
CA TYR A 59 -38.87 13.13 3.65
C TYR A 59 -39.46 12.91 2.25
N ASP A 60 -39.90 11.70 1.93
CA ASP A 60 -40.44 11.38 0.61
C ASP A 60 -41.75 12.15 0.34
N LEU A 61 -41.83 12.79 -0.83
CA LEU A 61 -43.01 13.45 -1.39
C LEU A 61 -43.62 12.57 -2.49
N SER A 62 -44.92 12.33 -2.38
CA SER A 62 -45.68 11.52 -3.33
C SER A 62 -46.68 12.34 -4.14
N SER A 63 -46.93 11.92 -5.39
CA SER A 63 -47.95 12.52 -6.24
C SER A 63 -49.37 12.19 -5.75
N ALA A 64 -50.24 13.19 -5.65
CA ALA A 64 -51.66 12.99 -5.33
C ALA A 64 -52.51 12.60 -6.56
N VAL A 65 -52.01 12.87 -7.77
CA VAL A 65 -52.72 12.68 -9.05
C VAL A 65 -51.87 11.93 -10.06
N GLU A 66 -52.53 11.29 -11.01
CA GLU A 66 -51.85 10.72 -12.18
C GLU A 66 -51.67 11.82 -13.23
N MET A 67 -50.45 11.99 -13.74
CA MET A 67 -50.10 13.05 -14.68
C MET A 67 -48.94 12.62 -15.57
N LYS A 68 -48.90 13.12 -16.81
CA LYS A 68 -47.77 12.94 -17.72
C LYS A 68 -46.95 14.22 -17.80
N VAL A 69 -45.63 14.09 -17.67
CA VAL A 69 -44.68 15.17 -17.92
C VAL A 69 -44.24 15.08 -19.39
N PRO A 70 -44.62 16.04 -20.24
CA PRO A 70 -44.35 15.95 -21.67
C PRO A 70 -42.84 15.96 -21.96
N ALA A 71 -42.42 15.27 -23.02
CA ALA A 71 -41.05 15.29 -23.53
C ALA A 71 -40.56 16.74 -23.75
N ARG A 72 -39.33 17.04 -23.31
CA ARG A 72 -38.73 18.39 -23.30
C ARG A 72 -39.58 19.48 -22.63
N GLY A 73 -40.49 19.11 -21.73
CA GLY A 73 -41.42 20.01 -21.07
C GLY A 73 -41.27 20.05 -19.55
N LYS A 74 -42.21 20.73 -18.90
CA LYS A 74 -42.31 20.82 -17.45
C LYS A 74 -43.74 20.60 -16.98
N ALA A 75 -43.91 20.01 -15.80
CA ALA A 75 -45.21 19.86 -15.16
C ALA A 75 -45.11 20.13 -13.66
N LEU A 76 -46.15 20.75 -13.10
CA LEU A 76 -46.31 20.91 -11.65
C LEU A 76 -47.15 19.74 -11.14
N VAL A 77 -46.53 18.84 -10.40
CA VAL A 77 -47.18 17.67 -9.82
C VAL A 77 -47.67 18.03 -8.40
N PRO A 78 -48.99 18.07 -8.15
CA PRO A 78 -49.52 18.42 -6.84
C PRO A 78 -49.37 17.26 -5.85
N THR A 79 -48.97 17.58 -4.62
CA THR A 79 -48.87 16.59 -3.51
C THR A 79 -50.08 16.64 -2.56
N ASP A 80 -50.93 17.68 -2.68
CA ASP A 80 -52.06 17.97 -1.78
C ASP A 80 -51.68 18.03 -0.28
N LEU A 81 -50.43 18.41 0.01
CA LEU A 81 -49.90 18.63 1.35
C LEU A 81 -49.61 20.11 1.58
N SER A 82 -49.86 20.58 2.79
CA SER A 82 -49.30 21.84 3.30
C SER A 82 -48.39 21.54 4.48
N VAL A 83 -47.19 22.11 4.47
CA VAL A 83 -46.17 21.89 5.50
C VAL A 83 -45.89 23.21 6.21
N ALA A 84 -45.79 23.18 7.54
CA ALA A 84 -45.30 24.29 8.33
C ALA A 84 -43.87 23.98 8.80
N VAL A 85 -42.90 24.63 8.17
CA VAL A 85 -41.47 24.47 8.47
C VAL A 85 -41.12 25.27 9.74
N PRO A 86 -40.25 24.74 10.62
CA PRO A 86 -39.82 25.45 11.84
C PRO A 86 -39.09 26.76 11.55
N GLU A 87 -39.19 27.72 12.47
CA GLU A 87 -38.48 29.01 12.39
C GLU A 87 -36.95 28.80 12.41
N GLY A 88 -36.22 29.57 11.60
CA GLY A 88 -34.76 29.43 11.41
C GLY A 88 -34.34 28.31 10.45
N THR A 89 -35.31 27.65 9.80
CA THR A 89 -35.08 26.66 8.75
C THR A 89 -35.92 26.97 7.52
N TYR A 90 -35.47 26.48 6.37
CA TYR A 90 -36.29 26.40 5.16
C TYR A 90 -36.33 24.95 4.69
N ALA A 91 -37.32 24.61 3.87
CA ALA A 91 -37.39 23.29 3.28
C ALA A 91 -37.02 23.34 1.80
N ARG A 92 -36.11 22.45 1.38
CA ARG A 92 -35.67 22.27 0.01
C ARG A 92 -36.29 20.99 -0.55
N ILE A 93 -37.02 21.10 -1.64
CA ILE A 93 -37.52 20.00 -2.45
C ILE A 93 -36.40 19.60 -3.40
N ASP A 94 -35.92 18.38 -3.26
CA ASP A 94 -34.82 17.83 -4.05
C ASP A 94 -35.23 16.45 -4.63
N PHE A 95 -34.47 15.94 -5.58
CA PHE A 95 -34.78 14.70 -6.26
C PHE A 95 -34.70 13.49 -5.33
N LEU A 96 -35.62 12.52 -5.48
CA LEU A 96 -35.74 11.37 -4.57
C LEU A 96 -34.49 10.46 -4.58
N ASN A 97 -33.89 10.22 -5.76
CA ASN A 97 -32.65 9.47 -5.92
C ASN A 97 -31.95 9.75 -7.27
N CYS A 98 -30.61 9.70 -7.25
CA CYS A 98 -29.78 9.91 -8.44
C CYS A 98 -30.05 8.89 -9.57
N SER A 99 -30.47 7.67 -9.22
CA SER A 99 -30.71 6.58 -10.18
C SER A 99 -31.95 6.80 -11.08
N THR A 100 -32.99 7.45 -10.58
CA THR A 100 -34.19 7.78 -11.39
C THR A 100 -33.94 9.00 -12.26
N ALA A 101 -33.28 10.03 -11.72
CA ALA A 101 -32.86 11.21 -12.48
C ALA A 101 -31.99 10.81 -13.69
N TRP A 102 -31.03 9.89 -13.48
CA TRP A 102 -30.16 9.38 -14.54
C TRP A 102 -30.92 8.56 -15.60
N LYS A 103 -31.82 7.66 -15.20
CA LYS A 103 -32.52 6.75 -16.13
C LYS A 103 -33.57 7.43 -17.00
N HIS A 104 -34.23 8.46 -16.47
CA HIS A 104 -35.36 9.10 -17.14
C HIS A 104 -35.07 10.54 -17.59
N SER A 105 -33.88 11.07 -17.30
CA SER A 105 -33.47 12.44 -17.62
C SER A 105 -34.46 13.49 -17.09
N ILE A 106 -34.84 13.34 -15.81
CA ILE A 106 -35.81 14.23 -15.14
C ILE A 106 -35.08 15.00 -14.04
N ASP A 107 -35.43 16.27 -13.91
CA ASP A 107 -34.91 17.16 -12.88
C ASP A 107 -36.05 17.81 -12.07
N VAL A 108 -35.76 18.21 -10.83
CA VAL A 108 -36.69 18.94 -9.96
C VAL A 108 -36.27 20.41 -9.94
N GLY A 109 -37.17 21.31 -10.33
CA GLY A 109 -36.86 22.73 -10.35
C GLY A 109 -37.44 23.53 -9.20
N ALA A 110 -36.76 24.62 -8.85
CA ALA A 110 -37.17 25.69 -7.93
C ALA A 110 -37.91 25.18 -6.67
N GLY A 111 -37.20 24.46 -5.80
CA GLY A 111 -37.74 23.72 -4.68
C GLY A 111 -37.67 24.39 -3.30
N VAL A 112 -37.62 25.72 -3.18
CA VAL A 112 -37.54 26.38 -1.86
C VAL A 112 -38.95 26.59 -1.29
N VAL A 113 -39.20 26.07 -0.09
CA VAL A 113 -40.41 26.29 0.70
C VAL A 113 -40.03 27.10 1.93
N ASP A 114 -40.45 28.36 1.94
CA ASP A 114 -40.16 29.30 3.02
C ASP A 114 -40.89 28.96 4.32
N ALA A 115 -40.33 29.41 5.45
CA ALA A 115 -40.86 29.12 6.79
C ALA A 115 -42.28 29.67 7.03
N ASP A 116 -42.69 30.71 6.30
CA ASP A 116 -44.01 31.35 6.38
C ASP A 116 -45.00 30.84 5.31
N TYR A 117 -44.55 30.02 4.36
CA TYR A 117 -45.42 29.43 3.35
C TYR A 117 -46.38 28.40 3.98
N ARG A 118 -47.69 28.56 3.75
CA ARG A 118 -48.75 27.65 4.23
C ARG A 118 -49.63 27.11 3.09
N GLY A 119 -49.28 27.40 1.84
CA GLY A 119 -50.01 26.94 0.67
C GLY A 119 -49.84 25.45 0.40
N PRO A 120 -50.49 24.92 -0.65
CA PRO A 120 -50.23 23.57 -1.13
C PRO A 120 -48.81 23.46 -1.69
N VAL A 121 -48.11 22.39 -1.36
CA VAL A 121 -46.78 22.06 -1.87
C VAL A 121 -46.94 21.24 -3.16
N GLY A 122 -46.29 21.68 -4.24
CA GLY A 122 -46.22 20.96 -5.50
C GLY A 122 -44.78 20.81 -5.95
N VAL A 123 -44.49 19.76 -6.69
CA VAL A 123 -43.15 19.46 -7.21
C VAL A 123 -43.12 19.82 -8.69
N ILE A 124 -42.21 20.72 -9.08
CA ILE A 124 -42.01 21.07 -10.48
C ILE A 124 -41.00 20.09 -11.07
N LEU A 125 -41.44 19.26 -12.00
CA LEU A 125 -40.58 18.32 -12.72
C LEU A 125 -40.28 18.85 -14.12
N PHE A 126 -39.01 18.82 -14.50
CA PHE A 126 -38.51 19.10 -15.84
C PHE A 126 -38.11 17.78 -16.50
N ASN A 127 -38.67 17.49 -17.68
CA ASN A 127 -38.31 16.32 -18.46
C ASN A 127 -37.36 16.74 -19.59
N HIS A 128 -36.11 16.30 -19.52
CA HIS A 128 -35.10 16.57 -20.55
C HIS A 128 -35.02 15.45 -21.60
N SER A 129 -35.80 14.37 -21.46
CA SER A 129 -35.86 13.28 -22.44
C SER A 129 -36.80 13.59 -23.61
N ASP A 130 -36.64 12.82 -24.69
CA ASP A 130 -37.51 12.86 -25.87
C ASP A 130 -38.76 11.95 -25.73
N ALA A 131 -39.00 11.36 -24.56
CA ALA A 131 -40.15 10.52 -24.26
C ALA A 131 -40.99 11.10 -23.10
N ASP A 132 -42.30 10.93 -23.14
CA ASP A 132 -43.19 11.37 -22.06
C ASP A 132 -42.96 10.53 -20.80
N PHE A 133 -42.91 11.18 -19.64
CA PHE A 133 -42.78 10.51 -18.35
C PHE A 133 -44.13 10.41 -17.65
N GLU A 134 -44.56 9.18 -17.34
CA GLU A 134 -45.84 8.92 -16.67
C GLU A 134 -45.63 8.86 -15.15
N VAL A 135 -46.25 9.80 -14.42
CA VAL A 135 -46.31 9.81 -12.95
C VAL A 135 -47.65 9.21 -12.54
N LYS A 136 -47.63 8.08 -11.83
CA LYS A 136 -48.85 7.48 -11.29
C LYS A 136 -49.22 8.13 -9.96
N ALA A 137 -50.51 8.07 -9.62
CA ALA A 137 -50.94 8.46 -8.29
C ALA A 137 -50.20 7.61 -7.24
N ARG A 138 -49.69 8.27 -6.19
CA ARG A 138 -48.87 7.70 -5.11
C ARG A 138 -47.42 7.38 -5.43
N ASP A 139 -46.94 7.67 -6.65
CA ASP A 139 -45.51 7.55 -6.94
C ASP A 139 -44.71 8.57 -6.12
N ARG A 140 -43.54 8.15 -5.65
CA ARG A 140 -42.58 9.03 -4.96
C ARG A 140 -41.81 9.81 -6.00
N ILE A 141 -41.96 11.13 -5.99
CA ILE A 141 -41.48 12.02 -7.05
C ILE A 141 -40.31 12.90 -6.61
N ALA A 142 -40.24 13.25 -5.33
CA ALA A 142 -39.20 14.11 -4.77
C ALA A 142 -39.02 13.82 -3.27
N GLN A 143 -38.06 14.47 -2.63
CA GLN A 143 -37.88 14.48 -1.18
C GLN A 143 -37.80 15.91 -0.65
N LEU A 144 -38.28 16.13 0.57
CA LEU A 144 -38.24 17.39 1.29
C LEU A 144 -37.12 17.34 2.34
N ILE A 145 -36.11 18.18 2.21
CA ILE A 145 -34.96 18.30 3.10
C ILE A 145 -35.11 19.59 3.92
N ILE A 146 -34.89 19.52 5.23
CA ILE A 146 -34.94 20.71 6.10
C ILE A 146 -33.53 21.20 6.36
N GLU A 147 -33.25 22.45 6.01
CA GLU A 147 -31.93 23.07 6.14
C GLU A 147 -31.99 24.30 7.05
N GLN A 148 -30.94 24.52 7.85
CA GLN A 148 -30.80 25.71 8.68
C GLN A 148 -30.34 26.90 7.84
N ILE A 149 -30.96 28.06 8.08
CA ILE A 149 -30.60 29.32 7.40
C ILE A 149 -30.30 30.41 8.41
N VAL A 150 -29.42 31.32 7.98
CA VAL A 150 -29.14 32.57 8.66
C VAL A 150 -29.66 33.69 7.78
N THR A 151 -30.61 34.48 8.30
CA THR A 151 -31.22 35.61 7.60
C THR A 151 -30.81 36.92 8.29
N PRO A 152 -29.65 37.51 7.94
CA PRO A 152 -29.24 38.81 8.47
C PRO A 152 -30.11 39.94 7.88
N GLU A 153 -30.25 41.06 8.60
CA GLU A 153 -30.92 42.25 8.07
C GLU A 153 -30.09 42.91 6.97
N VAL A 154 -30.74 43.31 5.87
CA VAL A 154 -30.07 43.91 4.71
C VAL A 154 -29.92 45.42 4.94
N ALA A 155 -28.67 45.90 5.00
CA ALA A 155 -28.33 47.30 5.02
C ALA A 155 -27.76 47.72 3.65
N GLU A 156 -28.33 48.76 3.04
CA GLU A 156 -27.78 49.38 1.83
C GLU A 156 -26.56 50.23 2.22
N VAL A 157 -25.42 49.97 1.60
CA VAL A 157 -24.15 50.68 1.83
C VAL A 157 -23.60 51.15 0.50
N ASP A 158 -23.03 52.37 0.46
CA ASP A 158 -22.50 52.99 -0.76
C ASP A 158 -21.28 52.23 -1.33
N ASP A 159 -20.56 51.51 -0.46
CA ASP A 159 -19.47 50.59 -0.81
C ASP A 159 -19.49 49.40 0.17
N LEU A 160 -19.31 48.19 -0.35
CA LEU A 160 -19.05 47.00 0.47
C LEU A 160 -17.59 47.06 0.97
N ASP A 161 -17.34 46.70 2.24
CA ASP A 161 -15.97 46.65 2.78
C ASP A 161 -15.03 45.92 1.80
N SER A 162 -13.99 46.60 1.32
CA SER A 162 -12.91 45.92 0.62
C SER A 162 -12.32 44.90 1.59
N THR A 163 -12.38 43.61 1.25
CA THR A 163 -11.91 42.56 2.15
C THR A 163 -10.44 42.80 2.53
N ALA A 164 -10.17 43.05 3.81
CA ALA A 164 -8.82 43.11 4.37
C ALA A 164 -8.03 41.78 4.24
N ARG A 165 -8.63 40.75 3.62
CA ARG A 165 -8.04 39.44 3.33
C ARG A 165 -7.26 39.34 2.01
N GLY A 166 -7.17 40.42 1.24
CA GLY A 166 -6.29 40.49 0.06
C GLY A 166 -5.40 41.73 0.03
N SER A 167 -5.92 42.88 0.49
CA SER A 167 -5.27 44.18 0.28
C SER A 167 -3.96 44.39 1.04
N ALA A 168 -3.83 43.85 2.27
CA ALA A 168 -2.59 44.02 3.05
C ALA A 168 -1.41 43.24 2.46
N MET A 169 -1.67 42.02 1.98
CA MET A 169 -0.65 41.12 1.44
C MET A 169 -0.28 41.51 0.00
N GLU A 170 -1.26 41.88 -0.83
CA GLU A 170 -1.00 42.45 -2.16
C GLU A 170 -0.24 43.77 -2.08
N SER A 171 -0.56 44.64 -1.11
CA SER A 171 0.21 45.87 -0.86
C SER A 171 1.64 45.57 -0.39
N ALA A 172 1.82 44.58 0.50
CA ALA A 172 3.15 44.14 0.93
C ALA A 172 3.96 43.58 -0.25
N PHE A 173 3.36 42.78 -1.13
CA PHE A 173 3.98 42.25 -2.34
C PHE A 173 4.31 43.34 -3.37
N ALA A 174 3.41 44.32 -3.56
CA ALA A 174 3.65 45.47 -4.43
C ALA A 174 4.82 46.31 -3.91
N SER A 175 4.89 46.54 -2.59
CA SER A 175 5.98 47.29 -1.96
C SER A 175 7.33 46.57 -2.13
N ALA A 176 7.35 45.25 -1.96
CA ALA A 176 8.56 44.43 -2.13
C ALA A 176 8.97 44.27 -3.60
N SER A 177 8.02 44.27 -4.52
CA SER A 177 8.30 44.23 -5.95
C SER A 177 8.96 45.52 -6.44
N ALA A 178 8.56 46.67 -5.89
CA ALA A 178 9.05 48.01 -6.24
C ALA A 178 10.50 48.31 -5.79
N ILE A 179 11.07 47.52 -4.89
CA ILE A 179 12.47 47.68 -4.47
C ILE A 179 13.42 47.31 -5.61
N THR A 180 14.36 48.22 -5.92
CA THR A 180 15.38 48.05 -6.96
C THR A 180 16.61 47.27 -6.50
N ASP A 181 16.96 47.33 -5.21
CA ASP A 181 18.06 46.53 -4.64
C ASP A 181 17.63 45.08 -4.35
N GLN A 182 18.29 44.13 -4.99
CA GLN A 182 17.99 42.70 -4.87
C GLN A 182 18.16 42.18 -3.43
N ARG A 183 19.16 42.68 -2.69
CA ARG A 183 19.43 42.18 -1.33
C ARG A 183 18.32 42.58 -0.35
N GLN A 184 17.93 43.85 -0.39
CA GLN A 184 16.84 44.39 0.43
C GLN A 184 15.49 43.77 0.03
N LYS A 185 15.28 43.53 -1.28
CA LYS A 185 14.11 42.83 -1.80
C LYS A 185 13.98 41.42 -1.21
N ILE A 186 15.06 40.65 -1.16
CA ILE A 186 15.07 39.30 -0.57
C ILE A 186 14.77 39.35 0.93
N GLU A 187 15.38 40.28 1.68
CA GLU A 187 15.14 40.43 3.12
C GLU A 187 13.68 40.78 3.44
N GLN A 188 13.08 41.68 2.66
CA GLN A 188 11.68 42.04 2.86
C GLN A 188 10.74 40.86 2.53
N TYR A 189 11.00 40.12 1.45
CA TYR A 189 10.22 38.91 1.17
C TYR A 189 10.41 37.82 2.22
N LYS A 190 11.59 37.69 2.83
CA LYS A 190 11.79 36.77 3.97
C LYS A 190 10.98 37.18 5.20
N HIS A 191 10.86 38.47 5.47
CA HIS A 191 10.01 38.96 6.56
C HIS A 191 8.52 38.66 6.29
N ILE A 192 8.08 38.87 5.05
CA ILE A 192 6.71 38.52 4.63
C ILE A 192 6.50 37.01 4.79
N LEU A 193 7.44 36.19 4.32
CA LEU A 193 7.40 34.73 4.47
C LEU A 193 7.27 34.30 5.94
N ALA A 194 8.07 34.87 6.85
CA ALA A 194 7.99 34.56 8.28
C ALA A 194 6.62 34.92 8.88
N THR A 195 6.02 36.03 8.42
CA THR A 195 4.68 36.46 8.85
C THR A 195 3.61 35.48 8.37
N VAL A 196 3.69 35.04 7.11
CA VAL A 196 2.77 34.06 6.50
C VAL A 196 2.87 32.72 7.22
N LEU A 197 4.09 32.23 7.46
CA LEU A 197 4.33 30.96 8.16
C LEU A 197 3.83 31.00 9.61
N SER A 198 3.94 32.14 10.29
CA SER A 198 3.44 32.31 11.67
C SER A 198 1.91 32.35 11.75
N SER A 199 1.23 32.74 10.67
CA SER A 199 -0.24 32.81 10.63
C SER A 199 -0.91 31.43 10.47
N ASN A 200 -0.16 30.43 9.99
CA ASN A 200 -0.65 29.09 9.62
C ASN A 200 -1.90 29.12 8.71
N ASP A 201 -2.06 30.18 7.90
CA ASP A 201 -3.16 30.35 6.95
C ASP A 201 -2.78 29.82 5.56
N VAL A 202 -3.51 28.79 5.11
CA VAL A 202 -3.22 28.08 3.86
C VAL A 202 -3.40 29.01 2.67
N VAL A 203 -4.36 29.94 2.75
CA VAL A 203 -4.69 30.85 1.65
C VAL A 203 -3.53 31.83 1.42
N GLN A 204 -2.97 32.37 2.50
CA GLN A 204 -1.83 33.28 2.43
C GLN A 204 -0.57 32.58 1.89
N ALA A 205 -0.32 31.35 2.31
CA ALA A 205 0.80 30.56 1.80
C ALA A 205 0.65 30.27 0.30
N LYS A 206 -0.55 29.91 -0.17
CA LYS A 206 -0.83 29.71 -1.60
C LYS A 206 -0.63 30.99 -2.41
N GLN A 207 -1.12 32.13 -1.93
CA GLN A 207 -0.91 33.43 -2.58
C GLN A 207 0.58 33.81 -2.65
N PHE A 208 1.36 33.52 -1.61
CA PHE A 208 2.80 33.72 -1.62
C PHE A 208 3.48 32.90 -2.72
N VAL A 209 3.13 31.61 -2.84
CA VAL A 209 3.67 30.73 -3.88
C VAL A 209 3.30 31.23 -5.28
N ASP A 210 2.04 31.62 -5.51
CA ASP A 210 1.59 32.16 -6.79
C ASP A 210 2.36 33.44 -7.18
N HIS A 211 2.57 34.35 -6.22
CA HIS A 211 3.35 35.57 -6.43
C HIS A 211 4.83 35.28 -6.74
N MET A 212 5.44 34.32 -6.05
CA MET A 212 6.84 33.91 -6.28
C MET A 212 7.06 33.24 -7.63
N LEU A 213 6.04 32.57 -8.17
CA LEU A 213 6.08 31.91 -9.48
C LEU A 213 5.63 32.81 -10.64
N SER A 214 5.09 33.99 -10.33
CA SER A 214 4.74 35.01 -11.31
C SER A 214 5.98 35.61 -11.99
N ASP A 215 5.81 36.11 -13.21
CA ASP A 215 6.89 36.73 -13.99
C ASP A 215 7.35 38.09 -13.45
N ASN A 216 6.66 38.62 -12.43
CA ASN A 216 7.00 39.87 -11.77
C ASN A 216 8.23 39.75 -10.84
N VAL A 217 8.61 38.51 -10.47
CA VAL A 217 9.73 38.26 -9.56
C VAL A 217 10.92 37.67 -10.35
N PRO A 218 12.13 38.26 -10.23
CA PRO A 218 13.31 37.69 -10.87
C PRO A 218 13.60 36.27 -10.37
N LEU A 219 13.92 35.35 -11.28
CA LEU A 219 14.17 33.93 -10.99
C LEU A 219 15.16 33.67 -9.86
N VAL A 220 16.20 34.49 -9.73
CA VAL A 220 17.21 34.37 -8.66
C VAL A 220 16.57 34.57 -7.27
N VAL A 221 15.67 35.55 -7.16
CA VAL A 221 14.94 35.89 -5.94
C VAL A 221 13.92 34.79 -5.64
N SER A 222 13.15 34.34 -6.64
CA SER A 222 12.19 33.24 -6.49
C SER A 222 12.85 31.95 -6.02
N ARG A 223 14.00 31.56 -6.59
CA ARG A 223 14.74 30.35 -6.18
C ARG A 223 15.18 30.40 -4.72
N GLN A 224 15.76 31.52 -4.29
CA GLN A 224 16.25 31.67 -2.92
C GLN A 224 15.11 31.71 -1.89
N LEU A 225 14.00 32.35 -2.23
CA LEU A 225 12.83 32.44 -1.36
C LEU A 225 12.07 31.12 -1.27
N LEU A 226 11.88 30.42 -2.40
CA LEU A 226 11.27 29.09 -2.41
C LEU A 226 12.15 28.06 -1.69
N GLN A 227 13.48 28.20 -1.74
CA GLN A 227 14.38 27.36 -0.96
C GLN A 227 14.25 27.63 0.54
N ALA A 228 14.20 28.89 0.96
CA ALA A 228 13.96 29.26 2.36
C ALA A 228 12.58 28.78 2.84
N PHE A 229 11.56 28.93 2.00
CA PHE A 229 10.22 28.40 2.25
C PHE A 229 10.24 26.88 2.44
N ALA A 230 10.89 26.14 1.54
CA ALA A 230 10.99 24.69 1.62
C ALA A 230 11.72 24.19 2.89
N GLN A 231 12.70 24.95 3.39
CA GLN A 231 13.39 24.62 4.64
C GLN A 231 12.52 24.86 5.87
N GLU A 232 11.72 25.93 5.88
CA GLU A 232 10.84 26.28 6.99
C GLU A 232 9.53 25.46 7.00
N LEU A 233 9.14 24.86 5.88
CA LEU A 233 7.97 23.95 5.78
C LEU A 233 8.03 22.82 6.81
N GLY A 234 9.22 22.30 7.14
CA GLY A 234 9.38 21.18 8.08
C GLY A 234 9.10 21.53 9.55
N ARG A 235 8.83 22.79 9.90
CA ARG A 235 8.48 23.22 11.26
C ARG A 235 6.97 23.37 11.49
N LEU A 236 6.18 23.24 10.43
CA LEU A 236 4.75 23.53 10.45
C LEU A 236 3.93 22.27 10.77
N GLU A 237 2.64 22.45 11.00
CA GLU A 237 1.69 21.35 11.20
C GLU A 237 1.68 20.41 9.97
N PRO A 238 1.68 19.07 10.17
CA PRO A 238 1.79 18.10 9.08
C PRO A 238 0.72 18.25 7.98
N GLU A 239 -0.52 18.54 8.35
CA GLU A 239 -1.63 18.66 7.40
C GLU A 239 -1.49 19.92 6.53
N PHE A 240 -1.11 21.04 7.15
CA PHE A 240 -0.80 22.30 6.47
C PHE A 240 0.37 22.12 5.49
N GLN A 241 1.42 21.45 5.93
CA GLN A 241 2.62 21.19 5.14
C GLN A 241 2.29 20.35 3.89
N LYS A 242 1.46 19.30 4.01
CA LYS A 242 1.04 18.48 2.86
C LYS A 242 0.27 19.29 1.83
N GLU A 243 -0.76 20.02 2.27
CA GLU A 243 -1.64 20.75 1.35
C GLU A 243 -0.85 21.77 0.53
N ILE A 244 0.03 22.54 1.18
CA ILE A 244 0.81 23.56 0.51
C ILE A 244 1.93 22.96 -0.35
N SER A 245 2.56 21.88 0.11
CA SER A 245 3.59 21.20 -0.70
C SER A 245 2.99 20.63 -1.98
N HIS A 246 1.81 20.00 -1.93
CA HIS A 246 1.09 19.53 -3.13
C HIS A 246 0.70 20.69 -4.05
N TYR A 247 0.17 21.77 -3.50
CA TYR A 247 -0.15 22.97 -4.27
C TYR A 247 1.09 23.54 -4.96
N THR A 248 2.19 23.68 -4.22
CA THR A 248 3.46 24.23 -4.70
C THR A 248 4.04 23.36 -5.82
N LEU A 249 4.03 22.03 -5.68
CA LEU A 249 4.49 21.12 -6.73
C LEU A 249 3.65 21.23 -8.00
N ASN A 250 2.33 21.34 -7.88
CA ASN A 250 1.43 21.52 -9.01
C ASN A 250 1.67 22.85 -9.74
N GLN A 251 1.88 23.95 -9.01
CA GLN A 251 2.16 25.26 -9.61
C GLN A 251 3.57 25.35 -10.21
N ILE A 252 4.56 24.65 -9.65
CA ILE A 252 5.92 24.62 -10.19
C ILE A 252 6.03 23.70 -11.42
N GLN A 253 5.12 22.73 -11.58
CA GLN A 253 5.17 21.72 -12.65
C GLN A 253 5.45 22.28 -14.07
N PRO A 254 4.83 23.40 -14.53
CA PRO A 254 5.10 23.98 -15.85
C PRO A 254 6.53 24.53 -16.01
N ARG A 255 7.18 24.91 -14.89
CA ARG A 255 8.52 25.51 -14.84
C ARG A 255 9.51 24.64 -14.06
N VAL A 256 9.27 23.33 -13.95
CA VAL A 256 10.00 22.41 -13.06
C VAL A 256 11.53 22.44 -13.27
N VAL A 257 11.99 22.53 -14.52
CA VAL A 257 13.42 22.61 -14.89
C VAL A 257 14.11 23.83 -14.27
N SER A 258 13.37 24.93 -14.04
CA SER A 258 13.92 26.13 -13.42
C SER A 258 14.05 26.04 -11.90
N PHE A 259 13.35 25.12 -11.25
CA PHE A 259 13.21 25.03 -9.78
C PHE A 259 13.52 23.62 -9.25
N GLU A 260 14.37 22.85 -9.94
CA GLU A 260 14.67 21.45 -9.60
C GLU A 260 15.14 21.24 -8.14
N GLU A 261 15.97 22.15 -7.62
CA GLU A 261 16.50 22.05 -6.25
C GLU A 261 15.40 22.24 -5.20
N GLN A 262 14.50 23.21 -5.42
CA GLN A 262 13.37 23.48 -4.54
C GLN A 262 12.37 22.32 -4.57
N VAL A 263 12.09 21.79 -5.77
CA VAL A 263 11.21 20.62 -5.95
C VAL A 263 11.78 19.40 -5.23
N LEU A 264 13.09 19.17 -5.29
CA LEU A 264 13.74 18.08 -4.57
C LEU A 264 13.52 18.20 -3.06
N ILE A 265 13.79 19.38 -2.47
CA ILE A 265 13.65 19.59 -1.02
C ILE A 265 12.20 19.40 -0.58
N ILE A 266 11.23 19.95 -1.34
CA ILE A 266 9.79 19.81 -1.02
C ILE A 266 9.36 18.34 -1.09
N ARG A 267 9.78 17.60 -2.12
CA ARG A 267 9.47 16.17 -2.26
C ARG A 267 10.10 15.32 -1.16
N GLU A 268 11.33 15.61 -0.75
CA GLU A 268 11.97 14.92 0.37
C GLU A 268 11.22 15.13 1.68
N LYS A 269 10.87 16.39 2.00
CA LYS A 269 10.13 16.72 3.22
C LYS A 269 8.74 16.09 3.26
N LEU A 270 8.06 16.07 2.12
CA LEU A 270 6.75 15.45 2.02
C LEU A 270 6.83 13.91 2.06
N ALA A 271 7.90 13.31 1.53
CA ALA A 271 8.16 11.89 1.71
C ALA A 271 8.43 11.52 3.17
N GLU A 272 9.24 12.30 3.90
CA GLU A 272 9.49 12.12 5.34
C GLU A 272 8.18 12.19 6.15
N LEU A 273 7.26 13.10 5.80
CA LEU A 273 5.94 13.16 6.43
C LEU A 273 5.11 11.91 6.17
N TYR A 274 5.01 11.46 4.91
CA TYR A 274 4.27 10.23 4.61
C TYR A 274 4.90 8.99 5.23
N GLU A 275 6.23 8.96 5.38
CA GLU A 275 6.94 7.91 6.09
C GLU A 275 6.55 7.89 7.58
N SER A 276 6.47 9.07 8.23
CA SER A 276 6.03 9.17 9.63
C SER A 276 4.58 8.72 9.86
N GLU A 277 3.75 8.79 8.83
CA GLU A 277 2.35 8.34 8.83
C GLU A 277 2.16 6.90 8.35
N GLN A 278 3.25 6.17 8.11
CA GLN A 278 3.24 4.79 7.58
C GLN A 278 2.54 4.67 6.20
N GLN A 279 2.50 5.76 5.42
CA GLN A 279 2.01 5.77 4.04
C GLN A 279 3.15 5.54 3.05
N TRP A 280 3.74 4.35 3.10
CA TRP A 280 4.97 4.00 2.37
C TRP A 280 4.87 4.20 0.86
N SER A 281 3.77 3.75 0.25
CA SER A 281 3.52 3.90 -1.19
C SER A 281 3.49 5.36 -1.64
N LYS A 282 2.89 6.27 -0.85
CA LYS A 282 2.86 7.70 -1.19
C LYS A 282 4.23 8.34 -0.99
N ALA A 283 4.96 7.99 0.07
CA ALA A 283 6.32 8.45 0.28
C ALA A 283 7.24 8.06 -0.90
N ALA A 284 7.13 6.80 -1.35
CA ALA A 284 7.88 6.29 -2.49
C ALA A 284 7.53 7.04 -3.79
N GLN A 285 6.25 7.28 -4.05
CA GLN A 285 5.80 8.06 -5.22
C GLN A 285 6.38 9.47 -5.24
N MET A 286 6.48 10.12 -4.08
CA MET A 286 6.98 11.49 -3.97
C MET A 286 8.47 11.58 -4.32
N LEU A 287 9.27 10.65 -3.80
CA LEU A 287 10.68 10.51 -4.15
C LEU A 287 10.89 10.04 -5.59
N SER A 288 10.02 9.16 -6.11
CA SER A 288 10.13 8.62 -7.47
C SER A 288 10.00 9.67 -8.58
N GLY A 289 9.26 10.75 -8.34
CA GLY A 289 9.13 11.84 -9.30
C GLY A 289 10.22 12.90 -9.20
N ILE A 290 11.28 12.65 -8.42
CA ILE A 290 12.52 13.42 -8.53
C ILE A 290 13.23 12.96 -9.81
N ASP A 291 13.57 13.90 -10.70
CA ASP A 291 14.36 13.60 -11.88
C ASP A 291 15.83 13.34 -11.52
N LEU A 292 16.18 12.06 -11.34
CA LEU A 292 17.53 11.62 -10.98
C LEU A 292 18.51 11.66 -12.17
N ASP A 293 17.99 11.84 -13.39
CA ASP A 293 18.76 11.80 -14.64
C ASP A 293 18.84 13.18 -15.32
N SER A 294 18.44 14.27 -14.63
CA SER A 294 18.45 15.63 -15.19
C SER A 294 19.82 16.00 -15.76
N GLY A 295 19.82 16.45 -17.01
CA GLY A 295 21.02 16.91 -17.72
C GLY A 295 21.51 18.30 -17.29
N MET A 296 20.74 19.04 -16.47
CA MET A 296 21.11 20.39 -16.00
C MET A 296 21.87 20.36 -14.68
N ARG A 297 21.71 19.30 -13.87
CA ARG A 297 22.35 19.13 -12.57
C ARG A 297 23.42 18.04 -12.62
N VAL A 298 24.62 18.36 -12.15
CA VAL A 298 25.62 17.32 -11.84
C VAL A 298 25.19 16.65 -10.55
N ILE A 299 24.46 15.54 -10.68
CA ILE A 299 24.06 14.71 -9.54
C ILE A 299 25.15 13.66 -9.33
N ASP A 300 25.64 13.58 -8.09
CA ASP A 300 26.63 12.57 -7.72
C ASP A 300 26.03 11.17 -7.75
N ASP A 301 26.81 10.19 -8.22
CA ASP A 301 26.35 8.80 -8.36
C ASP A 301 25.99 8.19 -7.01
N THR A 302 26.63 8.63 -5.91
CA THR A 302 26.27 8.19 -4.56
C THR A 302 24.90 8.70 -4.13
N PHE A 303 24.54 9.93 -4.50
CA PHE A 303 23.23 10.50 -4.21
C PHE A 303 22.14 9.76 -4.99
N ARG A 304 22.36 9.48 -6.29
CA ARG A 304 21.44 8.68 -7.11
C ARG A 304 21.22 7.29 -6.51
N LEU A 305 22.30 6.61 -6.11
CA LEU A 305 22.24 5.31 -5.49
C LEU A 305 21.43 5.35 -4.18
N SER A 306 21.71 6.34 -3.33
CA SER A 306 21.02 6.53 -2.04
C SER A 306 19.51 6.69 -2.23
N LYS A 307 19.09 7.53 -3.18
CA LYS A 307 17.67 7.73 -3.49
C LYS A 307 17.01 6.50 -4.10
N CYS A 308 17.67 5.79 -5.01
CA CYS A 308 17.11 4.56 -5.57
C CYS A 308 16.90 3.48 -4.50
N VAL A 309 17.87 3.31 -3.58
CA VAL A 309 17.75 2.36 -2.47
C VAL A 309 16.66 2.78 -1.48
N GLN A 310 16.54 4.08 -1.17
CA GLN A 310 15.48 4.61 -0.31
C GLN A 310 14.09 4.36 -0.91
N ILE A 311 13.89 4.68 -2.20
CA ILE A 311 12.62 4.44 -2.91
C ILE A 311 12.26 2.95 -2.91
N ALA A 312 13.22 2.09 -3.22
CA ALA A 312 12.99 0.65 -3.21
C ALA A 312 12.61 0.13 -1.82
N ARG A 313 13.24 0.64 -0.75
CA ARG A 313 12.89 0.28 0.63
C ARG A 313 11.44 0.65 0.95
N LEU A 314 11.00 1.85 0.59
CA LEU A 314 9.63 2.30 0.85
C LEU A 314 8.60 1.42 0.12
N TYR A 315 8.84 1.06 -1.16
CA TYR A 315 7.96 0.13 -1.87
C TYR A 315 7.94 -1.28 -1.25
N LEU A 316 9.08 -1.72 -0.70
CA LEU A 316 9.19 -3.02 -0.02
C LEU A 316 8.43 -3.11 1.31
N GLU A 317 8.10 -1.98 1.95
CA GLU A 317 7.26 -1.98 3.16
C GLU A 317 5.76 -2.14 2.82
N ASP A 318 5.36 -1.90 1.56
CA ASP A 318 4.00 -2.14 1.05
C ASP A 318 3.93 -3.41 0.16
N ASP A 319 4.93 -4.30 0.27
CA ASP A 319 5.11 -5.52 -0.53
C ASP A 319 5.05 -5.31 -2.08
N ASP A 320 5.26 -4.08 -2.57
CA ASP A 320 5.28 -3.74 -4.00
C ASP A 320 6.65 -4.03 -4.63
N ALA A 321 6.87 -5.31 -4.91
CA ALA A 321 8.13 -5.79 -5.49
C ALA A 321 8.37 -5.28 -6.93
N VAL A 322 7.32 -4.92 -7.69
CA VAL A 322 7.45 -4.54 -9.10
C VAL A 322 8.06 -3.15 -9.21
N ASN A 323 7.50 -2.19 -8.48
CA ASN A 323 8.05 -0.83 -8.47
C ASN A 323 9.42 -0.81 -7.78
N ALA A 324 9.61 -1.56 -6.70
CA ALA A 324 10.92 -1.67 -6.04
C ALA A 324 12.03 -2.20 -6.99
N GLU A 325 11.73 -3.21 -7.80
CA GLU A 325 12.70 -3.80 -8.75
C GLU A 325 13.15 -2.80 -9.81
N ALA A 326 12.26 -1.93 -10.30
CA ALA A 326 12.61 -0.90 -11.27
C ALA A 326 13.71 0.04 -10.74
N PHE A 327 13.62 0.47 -9.48
CA PHE A 327 14.62 1.33 -8.86
C PHE A 327 15.89 0.59 -8.46
N ILE A 328 15.80 -0.66 -8.02
CA ILE A 328 16.99 -1.46 -7.73
C ILE A 328 17.78 -1.83 -9.00
N ASN A 329 17.11 -2.08 -10.12
CA ASN A 329 17.80 -2.28 -11.39
C ASN A 329 18.55 -1.02 -11.83
N LYS A 330 18.00 0.18 -11.63
CA LYS A 330 18.72 1.44 -11.85
C LYS A 330 19.93 1.57 -10.92
N ALA A 331 19.76 1.24 -9.64
CA ALA A 331 20.85 1.24 -8.65
C ALA A 331 21.99 0.27 -9.04
N SER A 332 21.68 -0.88 -9.66
CA SER A 332 22.66 -1.91 -10.00
C SER A 332 23.83 -1.40 -10.85
N PHE A 333 23.58 -0.44 -11.74
CA PHE A 333 24.60 0.18 -12.60
C PHE A 333 25.52 1.13 -11.84
N LEU A 334 25.07 1.67 -10.70
CA LEU A 334 25.78 2.66 -9.90
C LEU A 334 26.59 2.01 -8.76
N VAL A 335 26.16 0.83 -8.29
CA VAL A 335 26.81 0.10 -7.17
C VAL A 335 28.26 -0.27 -7.47
N SER A 336 28.62 -0.55 -8.73
CA SER A 336 30.01 -0.88 -9.10
C SER A 336 30.98 0.28 -8.92
N ASN A 337 30.48 1.52 -8.98
CA ASN A 337 31.29 2.74 -8.94
C ASN A 337 31.29 3.38 -7.53
N SER A 338 30.39 2.94 -6.66
CA SER A 338 30.23 3.44 -5.29
C SER A 338 31.32 2.92 -4.34
N GLN A 339 32.04 3.83 -3.69
CA GLN A 339 32.97 3.51 -2.59
C GLN A 339 32.26 3.34 -1.23
N GLN A 340 30.94 3.55 -1.15
CA GLN A 340 30.18 3.48 0.11
C GLN A 340 29.74 2.04 0.41
N GLU A 341 30.46 1.38 1.32
CA GLU A 341 30.18 -0.01 1.71
C GLU A 341 28.80 -0.19 2.37
N VAL A 342 28.35 0.76 3.22
CA VAL A 342 27.03 0.70 3.90
C VAL A 342 25.89 0.71 2.88
N LEU A 343 25.95 1.63 1.91
CA LEU A 343 24.91 1.77 0.91
C LEU A 343 24.86 0.56 -0.03
N ASN A 344 26.02 -0.02 -0.34
CA ASN A 344 26.12 -1.27 -1.10
C ASN A 344 25.50 -2.45 -0.33
N LEU A 345 25.63 -2.49 0.99
CA LEU A 345 24.97 -3.49 1.83
C LEU A 345 23.44 -3.31 1.81
N GLN A 346 22.95 -2.08 1.98
CA GLN A 346 21.51 -1.78 1.92
C GLN A 346 20.91 -2.17 0.56
N TYR A 347 21.62 -1.89 -0.54
CA TYR A 347 21.26 -2.35 -1.87
C TYR A 347 21.13 -3.88 -1.94
N LYS A 348 22.13 -4.63 -1.44
CA LYS A 348 22.11 -6.10 -1.44
C LYS A 348 20.91 -6.66 -0.68
N VAL A 349 20.62 -6.10 0.50
CA VAL A 349 19.48 -6.50 1.34
C VAL A 349 18.16 -6.23 0.62
N CYS A 350 17.98 -5.04 0.04
CA CYS A 350 16.77 -4.70 -0.72
C CYS A 350 16.60 -5.63 -1.92
N TYR A 351 17.69 -5.92 -2.66
CA TYR A 351 17.63 -6.80 -3.81
C TYR A 351 17.25 -8.24 -3.43
N ALA A 352 17.78 -8.76 -2.31
CA ALA A 352 17.39 -10.07 -1.79
C ALA A 352 15.90 -10.11 -1.40
N ARG A 353 15.38 -9.07 -0.72
CA ARG A 353 13.95 -8.94 -0.37
C ARG A 353 13.04 -8.91 -1.60
N ILE A 354 13.42 -8.18 -2.65
CA ILE A 354 12.64 -8.12 -3.91
C ILE A 354 12.54 -9.52 -4.55
N LEU A 355 13.65 -10.26 -4.61
CA LEU A 355 13.66 -11.61 -5.18
C LEU A 355 12.79 -12.59 -4.38
N ASP A 356 12.79 -12.47 -3.05
CA ASP A 356 11.93 -13.24 -2.14
C ASP A 356 10.44 -12.97 -2.43
N LEU A 357 10.03 -11.70 -2.49
CA LEU A 357 8.66 -11.30 -2.83
C LEU A 357 8.22 -11.77 -4.22
N LYS A 358 9.12 -11.72 -5.21
CA LYS A 358 8.87 -12.23 -6.56
C LYS A 358 8.88 -13.76 -6.68
N ARG A 359 9.02 -14.48 -5.56
CA ARG A 359 9.08 -15.95 -5.48
C ARG A 359 10.27 -16.56 -6.22
N LYS A 360 11.34 -15.78 -6.44
CA LYS A 360 12.62 -16.25 -6.97
C LYS A 360 13.50 -16.76 -5.82
N PHE A 361 12.98 -17.70 -5.04
CA PHE A 361 13.54 -18.08 -3.75
C PHE A 361 14.99 -18.58 -3.81
N LEU A 362 15.37 -19.31 -4.86
CA LEU A 362 16.73 -19.82 -4.98
C LEU A 362 17.75 -18.68 -5.19
N GLU A 363 17.40 -17.67 -6.00
CA GLU A 363 18.25 -16.50 -6.22
C GLU A 363 18.30 -15.63 -4.95
N ALA A 364 17.16 -15.46 -4.28
CA ALA A 364 17.08 -14.76 -2.99
C ALA A 364 17.94 -15.45 -1.92
N ALA A 365 17.87 -16.79 -1.82
CA ALA A 365 18.63 -17.58 -0.87
C ALA A 365 20.14 -17.39 -1.00
N LEU A 366 20.66 -17.41 -2.23
CA LEU A 366 22.08 -17.16 -2.50
C LEU A 366 22.49 -15.75 -2.05
N ARG A 367 21.66 -14.73 -2.34
CA ARG A 367 21.95 -13.35 -1.91
C ARG A 367 21.90 -13.17 -0.40
N TYR A 368 20.92 -13.77 0.27
CA TYR A 368 20.84 -13.75 1.74
C TYR A 368 22.03 -14.49 2.37
N TYR A 369 22.45 -15.61 1.78
CA TYR A 369 23.63 -16.34 2.21
C TYR A 369 24.89 -15.49 2.05
N ASP A 370 25.10 -14.84 0.90
CA ASP A 370 26.23 -13.92 0.66
C ASP A 370 26.27 -12.78 1.69
N ILE A 371 25.11 -12.25 2.09
CA ILE A 371 24.99 -11.21 3.13
C ILE A 371 25.41 -11.78 4.51
N SER A 372 25.01 -13.01 4.83
CA SER A 372 25.39 -13.66 6.09
C SER A 372 26.90 -13.96 6.23
N GLN A 373 27.63 -14.00 5.11
CA GLN A 373 29.08 -14.25 5.07
C GLN A 373 29.92 -12.98 5.24
N ILE A 374 29.31 -11.82 5.46
CA ILE A 374 30.05 -10.56 5.60
C ILE A 374 30.80 -10.56 6.94
N GLU A 375 32.12 -10.73 6.86
CA GLU A 375 33.01 -10.79 8.04
C GLU A 375 33.29 -9.41 8.67
N LYS A 376 33.13 -8.33 7.90
CA LYS A 376 33.37 -6.96 8.37
C LYS A 376 32.23 -6.50 9.29
N ARG A 377 32.40 -6.71 10.60
CA ARG A 377 31.44 -6.31 11.64
C ARG A 377 31.34 -4.79 11.86
N LYS A 378 32.33 -4.02 11.38
CA LYS A 378 32.30 -2.54 11.34
C LYS A 378 32.45 -2.08 9.90
N ILE A 379 31.47 -1.34 9.41
CA ILE A 379 31.52 -0.69 8.11
C ILE A 379 31.36 0.82 8.35
N GLY A 380 32.48 1.55 8.33
CA GLY A 380 32.47 2.97 8.69
C GLY A 380 32.15 3.19 10.17
N ASP A 381 31.15 4.03 10.45
CA ASP A 381 30.68 4.36 11.81
C ASP A 381 29.55 3.42 12.30
N GLU A 382 29.08 2.49 11.47
CA GLU A 382 27.99 1.57 11.80
C GLU A 382 28.52 0.16 12.12
N GLU A 383 28.04 -0.40 13.24
CA GLU A 383 28.24 -1.80 13.62
C GLU A 383 27.11 -2.65 13.04
N ILE A 384 27.47 -3.71 12.32
CA ILE A 384 26.48 -4.68 11.84
C ILE A 384 26.07 -5.54 13.03
N ASP A 385 24.78 -5.51 13.35
CA ASP A 385 24.20 -6.34 14.40
C ASP A 385 24.35 -7.83 14.05
N GLU A 386 24.86 -8.62 14.99
CA GLU A 386 25.04 -10.07 14.82
C GLU A 386 23.67 -10.77 14.65
N GLU A 387 22.62 -10.21 15.26
CA GLU A 387 21.24 -10.69 15.08
C GLU A 387 20.75 -10.49 13.63
N ALA A 388 21.13 -9.39 12.97
CA ALA A 388 20.74 -9.13 11.59
C ALA A 388 21.39 -10.10 10.59
N LEU A 389 22.63 -10.52 10.86
CA LEU A 389 23.32 -11.55 10.07
C LEU A 389 22.69 -12.93 10.29
N GLU A 390 22.27 -13.25 11.51
CA GLU A 390 21.54 -14.48 11.83
C GLU A 390 20.17 -14.51 11.13
N GLN A 391 19.44 -13.38 11.13
CA GLN A 391 18.19 -13.24 10.37
C GLN A 391 18.38 -13.41 8.87
N ALA A 392 19.47 -12.88 8.30
CA ALA A 392 19.79 -13.09 6.88
C ALA A 392 20.07 -14.58 6.59
N LEU A 393 20.79 -15.28 7.47
CA LEU A 393 21.01 -16.72 7.34
C LEU A 393 19.71 -17.51 7.44
N ALA A 394 18.84 -17.17 8.40
CA ALA A 394 17.52 -17.77 8.54
C ALA A 394 16.65 -17.54 7.30
N ALA A 395 16.67 -16.35 6.72
CA ALA A 395 15.99 -16.04 5.46
C ALA A 395 16.55 -16.85 4.28
N ALA A 396 17.87 -17.06 4.22
CA ALA A 396 18.50 -17.92 3.21
C ALA A 396 18.02 -19.37 3.30
N VAL A 397 17.99 -19.92 4.51
CA VAL A 397 17.48 -21.28 4.79
C VAL A 397 16.00 -21.38 4.40
N THR A 398 15.19 -20.42 4.83
CA THR A 398 13.74 -20.36 4.54
C THR A 398 13.48 -20.34 3.03
N CYS A 399 14.14 -19.44 2.29
CA CYS A 399 14.03 -19.36 0.84
C CYS A 399 14.48 -20.65 0.15
N THR A 400 15.54 -21.31 0.65
CA THR A 400 16.01 -22.58 0.07
C THR A 400 14.99 -23.71 0.28
N ILE A 401 14.32 -23.74 1.44
CA ILE A 401 13.25 -24.71 1.73
C ILE A 401 12.04 -24.46 0.83
N LEU A 402 11.64 -23.20 0.63
CA LEU A 402 10.52 -22.80 -0.23
C LEU A 402 10.78 -22.95 -1.74
N ALA A 403 12.05 -22.99 -2.16
CA ALA A 403 12.40 -23.19 -3.56
C ALA A 403 11.95 -24.55 -4.09
N ALA A 404 11.61 -24.61 -5.39
CA ALA A 404 11.21 -25.86 -6.05
C ALA A 404 12.33 -26.92 -6.00
N ALA A 405 11.95 -28.18 -5.83
CA ALA A 405 12.88 -29.30 -5.78
C ALA A 405 13.69 -29.42 -7.09
N GLY A 406 15.02 -29.58 -6.98
CA GLY A 406 15.91 -29.77 -8.12
C GLY A 406 17.41 -29.66 -7.78
N PRO A 407 18.32 -29.94 -8.74
CA PRO A 407 19.76 -30.08 -8.49
C PRO A 407 20.43 -28.81 -7.96
N ARG A 408 19.95 -27.63 -8.37
CA ARG A 408 20.48 -26.35 -7.86
C ARG A 408 20.12 -26.15 -6.39
N ARG A 409 18.88 -26.48 -5.99
CA ARG A 409 18.42 -26.42 -4.60
C ARG A 409 19.23 -27.38 -3.72
N SER A 410 19.44 -28.61 -4.15
CA SER A 410 20.24 -29.60 -3.39
C SER A 410 21.67 -29.14 -3.13
N ARG A 411 22.31 -28.43 -4.10
CA ARG A 411 23.62 -27.83 -3.90
C ARG A 411 23.62 -26.74 -2.83
N VAL A 412 22.63 -25.85 -2.84
CA VAL A 412 22.50 -24.77 -1.83
C VAL A 412 22.19 -25.36 -0.45
N LEU A 413 21.32 -26.38 -0.37
CA LEU A 413 21.06 -27.12 0.87
C LEU A 413 22.32 -27.75 1.44
N ALA A 414 23.17 -28.35 0.59
CA ALA A 414 24.45 -28.92 1.04
C ALA A 414 25.39 -27.86 1.61
N THR A 415 25.43 -26.68 1.01
CA THR A 415 26.22 -25.55 1.53
C THR A 415 25.69 -25.08 2.90
N LEU A 416 24.37 -24.91 3.02
CA LEU A 416 23.74 -24.47 4.27
C LEU A 416 23.86 -25.52 5.39
N TYR A 417 23.72 -26.81 5.07
CA TYR A 417 23.84 -27.89 6.05
C TYR A 417 25.26 -28.04 6.61
N LYS A 418 26.28 -27.73 5.81
CA LYS A 418 27.69 -27.73 6.25
C LYS A 418 28.06 -26.51 7.09
N ASP A 419 27.24 -25.46 7.08
CA ASP A 419 27.47 -24.25 7.88
C ASP A 419 27.01 -24.48 9.32
N GLU A 420 27.95 -24.54 10.26
CA GLU A 420 27.67 -24.78 11.68
C GLU A 420 26.73 -23.73 12.28
N ARG A 421 26.69 -22.50 11.74
CA ARG A 421 25.80 -21.44 12.24
C ARG A 421 24.33 -21.80 12.03
N CYS A 422 24.02 -22.59 10.99
CA CYS A 422 22.66 -23.05 10.74
C CYS A 422 22.15 -23.95 11.87
N SER A 423 23.03 -24.65 12.61
CA SER A 423 22.64 -25.54 13.71
C SER A 423 22.00 -24.81 14.90
N LYS A 424 22.26 -23.51 15.04
CA LYS A 424 21.70 -22.65 16.10
C LYS A 424 20.29 -22.16 15.77
N LEU A 425 19.90 -22.20 14.49
CA LEU A 425 18.62 -21.69 14.03
C LEU A 425 17.48 -22.63 14.42
N LYS A 426 16.33 -22.07 14.79
CA LYS A 426 15.11 -22.83 15.09
C LYS A 426 14.65 -23.71 13.91
N ILE A 427 14.91 -23.26 12.69
CA ILE A 427 14.51 -23.92 11.42
C ILE A 427 15.41 -25.13 11.08
N TYR A 428 16.52 -25.33 11.80
CA TYR A 428 17.50 -26.38 11.50
C TYR A 428 16.94 -27.82 11.39
N PRO A 429 15.99 -28.28 12.22
CA PRO A 429 15.44 -29.63 12.11
C PRO A 429 14.79 -29.91 10.75
N ILE A 430 14.19 -28.88 10.13
CA ILE A 430 13.57 -28.98 8.81
C ILE A 430 14.65 -28.96 7.74
N LEU A 431 15.63 -28.06 7.85
CA LEU A 431 16.78 -28.04 6.95
C LEU A 431 17.48 -29.40 6.90
N GLN A 432 17.72 -30.03 8.05
CA GLN A 432 18.32 -31.36 8.15
C GLN A 432 17.47 -32.42 7.44
N LYS A 433 16.15 -32.43 7.65
CA LYS A 433 15.26 -33.40 7.00
C LYS A 433 15.17 -33.18 5.49
N VAL A 434 15.10 -31.93 5.05
CA VAL A 434 15.07 -31.58 3.62
C VAL A 434 16.38 -31.96 2.95
N TYR A 435 17.53 -31.69 3.58
CA TYR A 435 18.84 -32.07 3.05
C TYR A 435 19.05 -33.58 3.01
N LEU A 436 18.66 -34.30 4.06
CA LEU A 436 18.70 -35.77 4.11
C LEU A 436 17.56 -36.44 3.32
N GLU A 437 16.78 -35.64 2.58
CA GLU A 437 15.67 -36.09 1.74
C GLU A 437 14.66 -37.00 2.47
N ARG A 438 14.38 -36.67 3.74
CA ARG A 438 13.37 -37.33 4.55
C ARG A 438 11.99 -36.74 4.26
N ILE A 439 10.97 -37.59 4.40
CA ILE A 439 9.57 -37.19 4.29
C ILE A 439 9.21 -36.29 5.49
N LEU A 440 8.64 -35.12 5.19
CA LEU A 440 8.16 -34.14 6.16
C LEU A 440 6.69 -34.41 6.48
N ARG A 441 6.36 -34.47 7.77
CA ARG A 441 4.98 -34.68 8.24
C ARG A 441 4.24 -33.36 8.38
N LYS A 442 2.92 -33.39 8.21
CA LYS A 442 2.04 -32.22 8.33
C LYS A 442 2.27 -31.32 9.56
N PRO A 443 2.36 -31.80 10.82
CA PRO A 443 2.59 -30.93 11.96
C PRO A 443 3.93 -30.17 11.91
N GLU A 444 4.94 -30.71 11.22
CA GLU A 444 6.25 -30.07 11.07
C GLU A 444 6.18 -28.96 10.01
N ILE A 445 5.36 -29.17 8.97
CA ILE A 445 5.07 -28.18 7.93
C ILE A 445 4.23 -27.05 8.52
N ASP A 446 3.24 -27.36 9.35
CA ASP A 446 2.38 -26.37 10.00
C ASP A 446 3.20 -25.48 10.95
N ALA A 447 4.07 -26.07 11.78
CA ALA A 447 4.97 -25.31 12.66
C ALA A 447 5.93 -24.40 11.87
N PHE A 448 6.43 -24.85 10.72
CA PHE A 448 7.24 -24.01 9.84
C PHE A 448 6.45 -22.88 9.19
N SER A 449 5.22 -23.18 8.79
CA SER A 449 4.32 -22.21 8.20
C SER A 449 4.09 -21.04 9.17
N GLU A 450 3.94 -21.28 10.47
CA GLU A 450 3.77 -20.21 11.47
C GLU A 450 4.92 -19.18 11.43
N GLU A 451 6.17 -19.62 11.24
CA GLU A 451 7.36 -18.78 11.18
C GLU A 451 7.52 -17.98 9.85
N LEU A 452 6.73 -18.30 8.82
CA LEU A 452 6.84 -17.63 7.51
C LEU A 452 6.22 -16.23 7.49
N LYS A 453 6.77 -15.36 6.64
CA LYS A 453 6.23 -14.02 6.39
C LYS A 453 4.90 -14.07 5.64
N PRO A 454 4.02 -13.05 5.79
CA PRO A 454 2.73 -13.03 5.10
C PRO A 454 2.81 -13.24 3.58
N HIS A 455 3.76 -12.59 2.90
CA HIS A 455 3.95 -12.75 1.45
C HIS A 455 4.41 -14.16 1.03
N GLN A 456 5.09 -14.90 1.91
CA GLN A 456 5.52 -16.28 1.66
C GLN A 456 4.36 -17.28 1.80
N LYS A 457 3.29 -16.91 2.52
CA LYS A 457 2.06 -17.71 2.70
C LYS A 457 1.04 -17.54 1.57
N ALA A 458 1.40 -16.83 0.49
CA ALA A 458 0.47 -16.54 -0.59
C ALA A 458 -0.14 -17.82 -1.20
N THR A 459 -1.45 -17.82 -1.35
CA THR A 459 -2.20 -18.93 -1.95
C THR A 459 -2.07 -18.93 -3.47
N LEU A 460 -1.92 -20.13 -4.03
CA LEU A 460 -1.94 -20.41 -5.46
C LEU A 460 -3.40 -20.63 -5.91
N PRO A 461 -3.68 -20.59 -7.24
CA PRO A 461 -5.03 -20.82 -7.77
C PRO A 461 -5.69 -22.14 -7.34
N ASP A 462 -4.88 -23.12 -6.94
CA ASP A 462 -5.31 -24.45 -6.51
C ASP A 462 -5.65 -24.54 -5.00
N ASN A 463 -5.76 -23.39 -4.30
CA ASN A 463 -5.91 -23.24 -2.85
C ASN A 463 -4.74 -23.78 -2.00
N PHE A 464 -3.62 -24.16 -2.62
CA PHE A 464 -2.38 -24.51 -1.93
C PHE A 464 -1.51 -23.28 -1.69
N THR A 465 -0.77 -23.24 -0.59
CA THR A 465 0.29 -22.26 -0.41
C THR A 465 1.52 -22.63 -1.24
N VAL A 466 2.42 -21.67 -1.43
CA VAL A 466 3.75 -21.94 -2.03
C VAL A 466 4.51 -23.00 -1.23
N LEU A 467 4.41 -22.96 0.09
CA LEU A 467 5.01 -23.95 0.98
C LEU A 467 4.43 -25.35 0.74
N ASP A 468 3.10 -25.50 0.73
CA ASP A 468 2.44 -26.79 0.54
C ASP A 468 2.94 -27.46 -0.73
N ARG A 469 3.01 -26.70 -1.82
CA ARG A 469 3.49 -27.20 -3.10
C ARG A 469 4.96 -27.63 -3.03
N ALA A 470 5.83 -26.80 -2.45
CA ALA A 470 7.25 -27.13 -2.30
C ALA A 470 7.44 -28.40 -1.44
N MET A 471 6.64 -28.57 -0.39
CA MET A 471 6.72 -29.73 0.51
C MET A 471 6.16 -31.00 -0.14
N ILE A 472 5.09 -30.90 -0.93
CA ILE A 472 4.58 -32.05 -1.71
C ILE A 472 5.61 -32.50 -2.74
N GLU A 473 6.18 -31.57 -3.51
CA GLU A 473 7.22 -31.89 -4.50
C GLU A 473 8.46 -32.50 -3.83
N HIS A 474 8.85 -31.99 -2.66
CA HIS A 474 9.94 -32.55 -1.85
C HIS A 474 9.62 -33.97 -1.37
N ASN A 475 8.46 -34.17 -0.72
CA ASN A 475 8.07 -35.48 -0.18
C ASN A 475 7.91 -36.53 -1.28
N LEU A 476 7.47 -36.13 -2.47
CA LEU A 476 7.37 -37.01 -3.63
C LEU A 476 8.77 -37.45 -4.10
N LEU A 477 9.73 -36.52 -4.19
CA LEU A 477 11.13 -36.84 -4.52
C LEU A 477 11.80 -37.71 -3.43
N SER A 478 11.46 -37.49 -2.16
CA SER A 478 11.86 -38.38 -1.07
C SER A 478 11.27 -39.78 -1.22
N ALA A 479 9.99 -39.88 -1.59
CA ALA A 479 9.32 -41.16 -1.81
C ALA A 479 9.95 -41.93 -2.98
N SER A 480 10.38 -41.23 -4.05
CA SER A 480 11.01 -41.89 -5.20
C SER A 480 12.32 -42.60 -4.87
N LYS A 481 12.98 -42.26 -3.75
CA LYS A 481 14.20 -42.93 -3.28
C LYS A 481 13.94 -44.04 -2.27
N LEU A 482 12.72 -44.08 -1.71
CA LEU A 482 12.35 -45.03 -0.65
C LEU A 482 11.51 -46.19 -1.19
N TYR A 483 10.76 -45.94 -2.27
CA TYR A 483 9.83 -46.90 -2.86
C TYR A 483 10.26 -47.19 -4.30
N THR A 484 10.13 -48.45 -4.72
CA THR A 484 10.22 -48.83 -6.14
C THR A 484 8.92 -48.53 -6.87
N ASN A 485 7.78 -48.77 -6.21
CA ASN A 485 6.46 -48.39 -6.66
C ASN A 485 5.54 -48.07 -5.48
N ILE A 486 4.49 -47.28 -5.73
CA ILE A 486 3.47 -46.94 -4.73
C ILE A 486 2.14 -46.62 -5.42
N SER A 487 1.03 -47.02 -4.81
CA SER A 487 -0.32 -46.66 -5.30
C SER A 487 -0.63 -45.18 -5.09
N PHE A 488 -1.44 -44.56 -5.95
CA PHE A 488 -1.83 -43.15 -5.76
C PHE A 488 -2.69 -42.93 -4.51
N GLU A 489 -3.38 -43.94 -4.01
CA GLU A 489 -4.10 -43.87 -2.74
C GLU A 489 -3.13 -43.71 -1.57
N GLU A 490 -2.16 -44.61 -1.45
CA GLU A 490 -1.15 -44.56 -0.39
C GLU A 490 -0.27 -43.31 -0.53
N LEU A 491 0.14 -42.97 -1.74
CA LEU A 491 0.92 -41.76 -2.00
C LEU A 491 0.14 -40.51 -1.61
N GLY A 492 -1.16 -40.45 -1.91
CA GLY A 492 -2.04 -39.37 -1.46
C GLY A 492 -2.08 -39.25 0.06
N THR A 493 -2.20 -40.37 0.78
CA THR A 493 -2.19 -40.37 2.26
C THR A 493 -0.85 -39.93 2.84
N LEU A 494 0.26 -40.32 2.22
CA LEU A 494 1.62 -39.96 2.61
C LEU A 494 1.88 -38.45 2.45
N LEU A 495 1.38 -37.88 1.36
CA LEU A 495 1.53 -36.47 1.01
C LEU A 495 0.46 -35.57 1.65
N GLY A 496 -0.61 -36.16 2.20
CA GLY A 496 -1.74 -35.43 2.77
C GLY A 496 -2.64 -34.76 1.72
N ILE A 497 -2.73 -35.32 0.50
CA ILE A 497 -3.51 -34.79 -0.63
C ILE A 497 -4.39 -35.87 -1.28
N ALA A 498 -5.34 -35.45 -2.11
CA ALA A 498 -6.18 -36.38 -2.87
C ALA A 498 -5.34 -37.17 -3.90
N PRO A 499 -5.66 -38.47 -4.15
CA PRO A 499 -4.89 -39.33 -5.09
C PRO A 499 -4.73 -38.72 -6.49
N GLN A 500 -5.81 -38.16 -7.04
CA GLN A 500 -5.83 -37.49 -8.35
C GLN A 500 -4.87 -36.28 -8.41
N LYS A 501 -4.71 -35.57 -7.29
CA LYS A 501 -3.78 -34.44 -7.19
C LYS A 501 -2.33 -34.95 -7.11
N ALA A 502 -2.09 -36.05 -6.38
CA ALA A 502 -0.78 -36.68 -6.31
C ALA A 502 -0.31 -37.14 -7.70
N GLU A 503 -1.19 -37.81 -8.46
CA GLU A 503 -0.94 -38.21 -9.85
C GLU A 503 -0.55 -37.02 -10.74
N LYS A 504 -1.33 -35.93 -10.68
CA LYS A 504 -1.06 -34.74 -11.50
C LYS A 504 0.29 -34.08 -11.16
N ILE A 505 0.66 -34.03 -9.89
CA ILE A 505 1.94 -33.45 -9.45
C ILE A 505 3.10 -34.37 -9.86
N ALA A 506 2.95 -35.68 -9.68
CA ALA A 506 3.95 -36.67 -10.08
C ALA A 506 4.20 -36.64 -11.58
N SER A 507 3.13 -36.66 -12.38
CA SER A 507 3.20 -36.55 -13.84
C SER A 507 3.96 -35.29 -14.27
N ARG A 508 3.65 -34.16 -13.65
CA ARG A 508 4.34 -32.90 -13.92
C ARG A 508 5.84 -32.97 -13.58
N MET A 509 6.21 -33.55 -12.43
CA MET A 509 7.61 -33.67 -12.02
C MET A 509 8.41 -34.57 -12.95
N ILE A 510 7.79 -35.64 -13.46
CA ILE A 510 8.38 -36.51 -14.48
C ILE A 510 8.54 -35.76 -15.81
N CYS A 511 7.52 -35.05 -16.29
CA CYS A 511 7.61 -34.27 -17.52
C CYS A 511 8.64 -33.12 -17.46
N GLU A 512 8.91 -32.57 -16.28
CA GLU A 512 9.92 -31.54 -16.06
C GLU A 512 11.33 -32.12 -15.83
N ASP A 513 11.54 -33.43 -16.00
CA ASP A 513 12.79 -34.17 -15.73
C ASP A 513 13.35 -33.94 -14.31
N ARG A 514 12.47 -33.62 -13.35
CA ARG A 514 12.85 -33.43 -11.94
C ARG A 514 12.77 -34.70 -11.12
N MET A 515 12.12 -35.72 -11.67
CA MET A 515 11.92 -37.04 -11.10
C MET A 515 11.92 -38.06 -12.23
N ARG A 516 12.56 -39.21 -12.02
CA ARG A 516 12.51 -40.32 -12.97
C ARG A 516 11.48 -41.34 -12.52
N GLY A 517 10.70 -41.84 -13.46
CA GLY A 517 9.64 -42.79 -13.19
C GLY A 517 8.61 -42.84 -14.31
N SER A 518 7.74 -43.84 -14.24
CA SER A 518 6.61 -44.04 -15.13
C SER A 518 5.31 -44.17 -14.33
N ILE A 519 4.20 -43.75 -14.92
CA ILE A 519 2.88 -43.81 -14.29
C ILE A 519 2.03 -44.84 -15.04
N ASP A 520 1.52 -45.83 -14.33
CA ASP A 520 0.49 -46.73 -14.82
C ASP A 520 -0.88 -46.20 -14.37
N GLN A 521 -1.64 -45.67 -15.33
CA GLN A 521 -2.96 -45.09 -15.07
C GLN A 521 -4.04 -46.17 -14.90
N VAL A 522 -3.83 -47.39 -15.41
CA VAL A 522 -4.81 -48.48 -15.30
C VAL A 522 -4.76 -49.08 -13.90
N GLU A 523 -3.55 -49.33 -13.39
CA GLU A 523 -3.33 -49.85 -12.04
C GLU A 523 -3.32 -48.75 -10.97
N ALA A 524 -3.26 -47.48 -11.37
CA ALA A 524 -3.15 -46.31 -10.49
C ALA A 524 -1.91 -46.38 -9.58
N VAL A 525 -0.77 -46.78 -10.17
CA VAL A 525 0.52 -46.95 -9.51
C VAL A 525 1.58 -46.10 -10.21
N ILE A 526 2.47 -45.50 -9.43
CA ILE A 526 3.71 -44.89 -9.95
C ILE A 526 4.87 -45.85 -9.73
N HIS A 527 5.69 -46.04 -10.76
CA HIS A 527 6.95 -46.75 -10.72
C HIS A 527 8.08 -45.74 -10.75
N PHE A 528 8.94 -45.78 -9.74
CA PHE A 528 10.13 -44.93 -9.69
C PHE A 528 11.29 -45.66 -10.38
N GLU A 529 11.99 -44.95 -11.25
CA GLU A 529 13.21 -45.48 -11.85
C GLU A 529 14.38 -45.23 -10.91
N ASP A 530 15.06 -46.31 -10.52
CA ASP A 530 16.32 -46.23 -9.82
C ASP A 530 17.43 -46.15 -10.87
N ASP A 531 18.29 -45.12 -10.80
CA ASP A 531 19.35 -44.84 -11.78
C ASP A 531 20.45 -45.93 -11.81
N ALA A 532 20.35 -46.95 -10.95
CA ALA A 532 21.30 -48.04 -10.87
C ALA A 532 20.76 -49.27 -11.60
N GLU A 533 21.41 -49.63 -12.71
CA GLU A 533 21.29 -50.96 -13.30
C GLU A 533 21.54 -52.01 -12.21
N GLU A 534 20.83 -53.14 -12.21
CA GLU A 534 20.94 -54.20 -11.18
C GLU A 534 22.40 -54.63 -10.93
N LEU A 535 23.24 -54.58 -11.98
CA LEU A 535 24.68 -54.84 -11.91
C LEU A 535 25.46 -53.76 -11.14
N GLN A 536 25.11 -52.48 -11.31
CA GLN A 536 25.73 -51.38 -10.56
C GLN A 536 25.34 -51.40 -9.08
N GLN A 537 24.09 -51.80 -8.76
CA GLN A 537 23.69 -52.05 -7.37
C GLN A 537 24.51 -53.18 -6.75
N TRP A 538 24.76 -54.26 -7.49
CA TRP A 538 25.59 -55.35 -7.02
C TRP A 538 27.04 -54.90 -6.74
N ASP A 539 27.63 -54.12 -7.65
CA ASP A 539 28.96 -53.52 -7.46
C ASP A 539 29.00 -52.59 -6.24
N GLN A 540 27.97 -51.76 -6.04
CA GLN A 540 27.86 -50.89 -4.86
C GLN A 540 27.76 -51.70 -3.55
N GLN A 541 27.05 -52.83 -3.53
CA GLN A 541 26.97 -53.69 -2.36
C GLN A 541 28.32 -54.32 -2.02
N ILE A 542 29.06 -54.79 -3.03
CA ILE A 542 30.42 -55.32 -2.85
C ILE A 542 31.32 -54.21 -2.29
N PHE A 543 31.28 -53.02 -2.89
CA PHE A 543 32.06 -51.88 -2.43
C PHE A 543 31.72 -51.50 -0.98
N GLY A 544 30.44 -51.42 -0.64
CA GLY A 544 29.96 -51.13 0.72
C GLY A 544 30.42 -52.16 1.75
N LEU A 545 30.40 -53.45 1.40
CA LEU A 545 30.94 -54.52 2.25
C LEU A 545 32.44 -54.35 2.48
N CYS A 546 33.21 -54.08 1.42
CA CYS A 546 34.64 -53.84 1.53
C CYS A 546 34.96 -52.61 2.38
N GLN A 547 34.19 -51.53 2.24
CA GLN A 547 34.36 -50.32 3.04
C GLN A 547 34.04 -50.57 4.52
N ALA A 548 32.94 -51.27 4.83
CA ALA A 548 32.59 -51.64 6.19
C ALA A 548 33.65 -52.53 6.84
N LEU A 549 34.22 -53.48 6.08
CA LEU A 549 35.33 -54.30 6.54
C LEU A 549 36.55 -53.42 6.89
N ASN A 550 36.92 -52.48 6.02
CA ASN A 550 38.02 -51.55 6.27
C ASN A 550 37.79 -50.68 7.52
N GLU A 551 36.57 -50.16 7.71
CA GLU A 551 36.23 -49.38 8.91
C GLU A 551 36.35 -50.20 10.21
N ILE A 552 35.97 -51.48 10.17
CA ILE A 552 36.13 -52.40 11.29
C ILE A 552 37.63 -52.65 11.57
N LEU A 553 38.43 -52.92 10.52
CA LEU A 553 39.87 -53.13 10.64
C LEU A 553 40.56 -51.89 11.21
N ASP A 554 40.22 -50.69 10.73
CA ASP A 554 40.73 -49.41 11.26
C ASP A 554 40.32 -49.19 12.72
N SER A 555 39.08 -49.54 13.09
CA SER A 555 38.63 -49.46 14.47
C SER A 555 39.32 -50.47 15.38
N MET A 556 39.64 -51.67 14.88
CA MET A 556 40.40 -52.69 15.62
C MET A 556 41.85 -52.22 15.82
N ALA A 557 42.48 -51.66 14.78
CA ALA A 557 43.81 -51.06 14.82
C ALA A 557 43.88 -49.93 15.87
N LYS A 558 42.93 -48.99 15.84
CA LYS A 558 42.84 -47.89 16.82
C LYS A 558 42.68 -48.38 18.27
N LYS A 559 42.04 -49.54 18.48
CA LYS A 559 41.84 -50.15 19.80
C LYS A 559 42.96 -51.13 20.21
N GLY A 560 43.99 -51.31 19.38
CA GLY A 560 45.16 -52.14 19.69
C GLY A 560 44.94 -53.65 19.56
N PHE A 561 43.89 -54.09 18.86
CA PHE A 561 43.69 -55.52 18.57
C PHE A 561 44.62 -55.99 17.44
N PRO A 562 45.12 -57.24 17.49
CA PRO A 562 45.90 -57.81 16.38
C PRO A 562 45.00 -57.97 15.15
N ILE A 563 45.43 -57.37 14.04
CA ILE A 563 44.72 -57.45 12.77
C ILE A 563 45.10 -58.79 12.11
N PRO A 564 44.13 -59.65 11.76
CA PRO A 564 44.42 -60.84 10.97
C PRO A 564 44.87 -60.39 9.58
N VAL A 565 46.10 -60.74 9.19
CA VAL A 565 46.67 -60.48 7.87
C VAL A 565 46.12 -61.46 6.85
#